data_AF-A0A969RZP4-F1
#
_entry.id   AF-A0A969RZP4-F1
#
_cell.length_a   1.000
_cell.length_b   1.000
_cell.length_c   1.000
_cell.angle_alpha   90.00
_cell.angle_beta   90.00
_cell.angle_gamma   90.00
#
_symmetry.space_group_name_H-M   'P 1'
#
loop_
_entity.id
_entity.type
_entity.pdbx_description
1 polymer ?
#
loop_
_entity_poly.entity_id
_entity_poly.type
_entity_poly.pdbx_seq_one_letter_code
_entity_poly.pdbx_strand_id
1 'polypeptide(L)' 'MDAYGVLDNITFPLSFEVYKPKGWLKEGESYRSKPQIAAAMVQELVVHLCKG' A
#
# COMPACT_ATOMS: atom_id res chain seq x y z
N MET A 1 -12.35 2.16 -2.76
CA MET A 1 -11.62 2.74 -3.91
C MET A 1 -10.68 1.65 -4.33
N ASP A 2 -10.64 1.34 -5.62
CA ASP A 2 -9.87 0.21 -6.13
C ASP A 2 -8.93 0.71 -7.23
N ALA A 3 -7.74 0.15 -7.30
CA ALA A 3 -6.71 0.52 -8.27
C ALA A 3 -6.16 -0.73 -8.95
N TYR A 4 -5.90 -0.63 -10.25
CA TYR A 4 -5.49 -1.75 -11.07
C TYR A 4 -4.42 -1.29 -12.07
N GLY A 5 -3.46 -2.18 -12.33
CA GLY A 5 -2.52 -2.05 -13.42
C GLY A 5 -3.08 -2.72 -14.66
N VAL A 6 -2.70 -2.20 -15.84
CA VAL A 6 -3.04 -2.79 -17.14
C VAL A 6 -1.73 -3.06 -17.88
N LEU A 7 -1.54 -4.31 -18.29
CA LEU A 7 -0.44 -4.73 -19.16
C LEU A 7 -1.04 -5.59 -20.28
N ASP A 8 -0.90 -5.12 -21.52
CA ASP A 8 -1.61 -5.66 -22.69
C ASP A 8 -3.12 -5.81 -22.43
N ASN A 9 -3.63 -7.04 -22.39
CA ASN A 9 -5.03 -7.37 -22.12
C ASN A 9 -5.26 -7.90 -20.69
N ILE A 10 -4.28 -7.75 -19.80
CA ILE A 10 -4.34 -8.26 -18.43
C ILE A 10 -4.51 -7.10 -17.45
N THR A 11 -5.55 -7.17 -16.62
CA THR A 11 -5.73 -6.30 -15.47
C THR A 11 -5.30 -7.02 -14.20
N PHE A 12 -4.51 -6.36 -13.35
CA PHE A 12 -4.10 -6.91 -12.07
C PHE A 12 -4.31 -5.88 -10.94
N PRO A 13 -4.68 -6.33 -9.73
CA PRO A 13 -4.89 -5.42 -8.61
C PRO A 13 -3.56 -4.76 -8.20
N LEU A 14 -3.64 -3.47 -7.85
CA LEU A 14 -2.52 -2.76 -7.24
C LEU A 14 -2.72 -2.68 -5.73
N SER A 15 -1.68 -3.01 -4.98
CA SER A 15 -1.61 -2.65 -3.57
C SER A 15 -1.31 -1.16 -3.46
N PHE A 16 -2.12 -0.45 -2.68
CA PHE A 16 -1.90 0.96 -2.38
C PHE A 16 -2.40 1.28 -0.98
N GLU A 17 -1.90 2.37 -0.42
CA GLU A 17 -2.36 2.90 0.85
C GLU A 17 -2.45 4.42 0.81
N VAL A 18 -3.53 4.96 1.40
CA VAL A 18 -3.77 6.40 1.44
C VAL A 18 -2.94 7.04 2.54
N TYR A 19 -2.04 7.94 2.16
CA TYR A 19 -1.32 8.78 3.13
C TYR A 19 -2.29 9.69 3.89
N LYS A 20 -2.22 9.62 5.23
CA LYS A 20 -2.98 10.48 6.13
C LYS A 20 -2.05 11.51 6.82
N PRO A 21 -2.24 12.82 6.56
CA PRO A 21 -1.62 13.86 7.38
C PRO A 21 -2.00 13.72 8.85
N LYS A 22 -1.13 14.18 9.76
CA LYS A 22 -1.36 14.04 11.22
C LYS A 22 -2.70 14.59 11.69
N GLY A 23 -3.15 15.71 11.14
CA GLY A 23 -4.43 16.33 11.51
C GLY A 23 -5.68 15.59 11.01
N TRP A 24 -5.53 14.55 10.19
CA TRP A 24 -6.64 13.72 9.69
C TRP A 24 -6.75 12.38 10.40
N LEU A 25 -5.82 12.09 11.33
CA LEU A 25 -5.81 10.84 12.07
C LEU A 25 -6.99 10.81 13.04
N LYS A 26 -7.70 9.68 13.05
CA LYS A 26 -8.70 9.41 14.08
C LYS A 26 -8.02 8.96 15.38
N GLU A 27 -8.76 9.03 16.48
CA GLU A 27 -8.30 8.49 17.76
C GLU A 27 -7.91 7.01 17.60
N GLY A 28 -6.70 6.66 18.08
CA GLY A 28 -6.13 5.32 17.95
C GLY A 28 -5.39 5.04 16.64
N GLU A 29 -5.42 5.93 15.63
CA GLU A 29 -4.64 5.73 14.41
C GLU A 29 -3.19 6.16 14.59
N SER A 30 -2.26 5.33 14.11
CA SER A 30 -0.83 5.65 14.09
C SER A 30 -0.45 6.41 12.81
N TYR A 31 0.28 7.50 12.98
CA TYR A 31 0.82 8.24 11.84
C TYR A 31 1.88 7.40 11.10
N ARG A 32 1.77 7.35 9.76
CA ARG A 32 2.82 6.85 8.88
C ARG A 32 3.16 7.87 7.81
N SER A 33 4.46 8.13 7.65
CA SER A 33 4.97 8.97 6.57
C SER A 33 4.90 8.22 5.22
N LYS A 34 4.91 8.95 4.10
CA LYS A 34 4.91 8.33 2.76
C LYS A 34 6.05 7.32 2.56
N PRO A 35 7.31 7.58 2.99
CA PRO A 35 8.37 6.58 2.92
C PRO A 35 8.08 5.32 3.74
N GLN A 36 7.52 5.45 4.95
CA GLN A 36 7.15 4.29 5.78
C GLN A 36 6.04 3.46 5.13
N ILE A 37 5.05 4.11 4.53
CA ILE A 37 3.99 3.43 3.76
C ILE A 37 4.60 2.65 2.59
N ALA A 38 5.48 3.28 1.80
CA ALA A 38 6.16 2.62 0.68
C ALA A 38 7.01 1.42 1.13
N ALA A 39 7.81 1.58 2.19
CA ALA A 39 8.63 0.51 2.74
C ALA A 39 7.79 -0.69 3.20
N ALA A 40 6.67 -0.43 3.90
CA ALA A 40 5.75 -1.48 4.35
C ALA A 40 5.14 -2.27 3.17
N MET A 41 4.69 -1.56 2.12
CA MET A 41 4.14 -2.23 0.92
C MET A 41 5.18 -3.11 0.22
N VAL A 42 6.44 -2.65 0.09
CA VAL A 42 7.52 -3.46 -0.51
C VAL A 42 7.80 -4.69 0.35
N GLN A 43 7.86 -4.55 1.68
CA GLN A 43 8.06 -5.67 2.59
C GLN A 43 6.95 -6.72 2.47
N GLU A 44 5.68 -6.29 2.42
CA GLU A 44 4.54 -7.21 2.24
C GLU A 44 4.64 -7.97 0.92
N LEU A 45 5.03 -7.31 -0.18
CA LEU A 45 5.22 -7.97 -1.47
C LEU A 45 6.32 -9.03 -1.41
N VAL A 46 7.49 -8.70 -0.84
CA VAL A 46 8.60 -9.65 -0.69
C VAL A 46 8.20 -10.85 0.16
N VAL A 47 7.51 -10.61 1.28
CA VAL A 47 7.04 -11.69 2.17
C VAL A 47 6.06 -12.63 1.46
N HIS A 48 5.15 -12.11 0.63
CA HIS A 48 4.23 -12.95 -0.13
C HIS A 48 4.94 -13.76 -1.22
N LEU A 49 5.93 -13.17 -1.90
CA LEU A 49 6.68 -13.86 -2.96
C LEU A 49 7.60 -14.96 -2.42
N CYS A 50 8.16 -14.80 -1.22
CA CYS A 50 9.04 -15.80 -0.60
C CYS A 50 8.31 -16.94 0.14
N LYS A 51 6.96 -16.90 0.19
CA LYS A 51 6.13 -17.95 0.79
C LYS A 51 5.54 -18.92 -0.25
N GLY A 52 5.90 -18.77 -1.53
CA GLY A 52 5.51 -19.65 -2.63
C GLY A 52 6.50 -20.77 -2.88
#